data_AF-A0A8J5M2M8-F1
#
_entry.id   AF-A0A8J5M2M8-F1
#
_cell.length_a   1.000
_cell.length_b   1.000
_cell.length_c   1.000
_cell.angle_alpha   90.00
_cell.angle_beta   90.00
_cell.angle_gamma   90.00
#
_symmetry.space_group_name_H-M   'P 1'
#
loop_
_entity.id
_entity.type
_entity.pdbx_description
1 polymer ?
#
loop_
_entity_poly.entity_id
_entity_poly.type
_entity_poly.pdbx_seq_one_letter_code
_entity_poly.pdbx_strand_id
1 'polypeptide(L)'
;MPKHSRDENAAASDEAHDSSSAKAMKSTSACEYCDKKFTTRGMSLHQKKCVKKQAHDKAAAKKTPFYKFSILNEAVHEEILSFLSNQTLTKMQMITGDRYQQCEPELARYCCKCENDNPSIDGFCRLCDSERKWGYRAIQIEKQVAKDNYGMREKDFSDMLGRGESYDREKLENYMIKSYGSKMGWLRYLAKRNKRKTKAQATRKRNEEETDAFLTSLAPGFAPYVWSIGFKKTDQELLRQSSQRFVALKSKLDERGLRRPASSTLCSDFITAGVGNIDDVVRDTGSVVSRN
;
A
#
# COMPACT_ATOMS: atom_id res chain seq x y z
N MET A 1 -41.88 -56.27 -8.72
CA MET A 1 -41.08 -56.61 -9.92
C MET A 1 -41.27 -55.50 -10.96
N PRO A 2 -40.24 -55.18 -11.76
CA PRO A 2 -39.71 -53.82 -11.94
C PRO A 2 -39.83 -53.31 -13.39
N LYS A 3 -39.51 -52.02 -13.63
CA LYS A 3 -39.25 -51.49 -14.98
C LYS A 3 -37.96 -50.65 -15.04
N HIS A 4 -36.85 -51.35 -15.25
CA HIS A 4 -35.71 -50.95 -16.10
C HIS A 4 -36.13 -51.04 -17.58
N SER A 5 -35.47 -50.53 -18.62
CA SER A 5 -34.43 -49.50 -18.85
C SER A 5 -34.10 -49.56 -20.36
N ARG A 6 -33.53 -48.47 -20.88
CA ARG A 6 -32.57 -48.39 -22.00
C ARG A 6 -33.01 -48.46 -23.48
N ASP A 7 -32.50 -47.42 -24.15
CA ASP A 7 -31.74 -47.37 -25.41
C ASP A 7 -32.44 -47.66 -26.74
N GLU A 8 -32.55 -46.59 -27.54
CA GLU A 8 -32.66 -46.56 -29.00
C GLU A 8 -31.56 -45.61 -29.49
N ASN A 9 -30.81 -45.79 -30.57
CA ASN A 9 -30.57 -46.88 -31.50
C ASN A 9 -29.30 -46.49 -32.29
N ALA A 10 -28.42 -47.45 -32.54
CA ALA A 10 -27.41 -47.49 -33.60
C ALA A 10 -27.62 -48.87 -34.29
N ALA A 11 -27.46 -49.10 -35.59
CA ALA A 11 -26.68 -48.48 -36.63
C ALA A 11 -27.14 -48.99 -38.03
N ALA A 12 -26.48 -48.44 -39.06
CA ALA A 12 -26.26 -48.97 -40.42
C ALA A 12 -27.44 -48.87 -41.42
N SER A 13 -27.24 -48.55 -42.70
CA SER A 13 -26.09 -48.86 -43.57
C SER A 13 -25.99 -47.93 -44.79
N ASP A 14 -24.85 -48.08 -45.48
CA ASP A 14 -24.58 -47.91 -46.91
C ASP A 14 -23.86 -46.65 -47.40
N GLU A 15 -22.63 -46.91 -47.85
CA GLU A 15 -21.82 -46.05 -48.69
C GLU A 15 -22.37 -46.00 -50.12
N ALA A 16 -22.38 -44.80 -50.69
CA ALA A 16 -22.32 -44.61 -52.14
C ALA A 16 -21.42 -43.41 -52.45
N HIS A 17 -20.45 -43.67 -53.31
CA HIS A 17 -19.41 -42.77 -53.77
C HIS A 17 -19.97 -41.67 -54.70
N ASP A 18 -19.28 -40.53 -54.64
CA ASP A 18 -19.06 -39.53 -55.70
C ASP A 18 -20.14 -38.47 -56.00
N SER A 19 -19.87 -37.24 -55.55
CA SER A 19 -19.94 -36.07 -56.43
C SER A 19 -19.18 -34.89 -55.84
N SER A 20 -18.11 -34.52 -56.54
CA SER A 20 -17.37 -33.28 -56.35
C SER A 20 -18.27 -32.03 -56.31
N SER A 21 -18.08 -31.16 -55.32
CA SER A 21 -18.35 -29.74 -55.47
C SER A 21 -17.51 -28.95 -54.46
N ALA A 22 -16.50 -28.26 -55.00
CA ALA A 22 -15.64 -27.34 -54.27
C ALA A 22 -16.46 -26.21 -53.64
N LYS A 23 -16.92 -26.38 -52.40
CA LYS A 23 -17.41 -25.26 -51.58
C LYS A 23 -16.22 -24.59 -50.93
N ALA A 24 -15.86 -23.42 -51.45
CA ALA A 24 -14.89 -22.50 -50.88
C ALA A 24 -14.95 -22.53 -49.35
N MET A 25 -13.85 -22.95 -48.73
CA MET A 25 -13.71 -22.98 -47.27
C MET A 25 -13.98 -21.57 -46.74
N LYS A 26 -15.15 -21.36 -46.14
CA LYS A 26 -15.48 -20.10 -45.48
C LYS A 26 -14.46 -19.91 -44.37
N SER A 27 -13.66 -18.84 -44.46
CA SER A 27 -12.68 -18.53 -43.43
C SER A 27 -13.37 -18.42 -42.07
N THR A 28 -12.90 -19.23 -41.12
CA THR A 28 -13.35 -19.21 -39.73
C THR A 28 -12.23 -18.72 -38.85
N SER A 29 -12.49 -17.74 -38.00
CA SER A 29 -11.56 -17.26 -36.97
C SER A 29 -11.97 -17.79 -35.59
N ALA A 30 -11.04 -17.84 -34.65
CA ALA A 30 -11.32 -18.18 -33.25
C ALA A 30 -11.70 -16.92 -32.46
N CYS A 31 -12.65 -17.04 -31.53
CA CYS A 31 -13.01 -15.96 -30.62
C CYS A 31 -11.95 -15.80 -29.53
N GLU A 32 -11.36 -14.61 -29.39
CA GLU A 32 -10.32 -14.29 -28.39
C GLU A 32 -10.73 -14.50 -26.93
N TYR A 33 -12.03 -14.68 -26.66
CA TYR A 33 -12.57 -14.78 -25.30
C TYR A 33 -12.96 -16.21 -24.90
N CYS A 34 -13.13 -17.12 -25.86
CA CYS A 34 -13.54 -18.51 -25.56
C CYS A 34 -12.99 -19.56 -26.53
N ASP A 35 -12.10 -19.15 -27.45
CA ASP A 35 -11.37 -19.96 -28.43
C ASP A 35 -12.21 -20.82 -29.39
N LYS A 36 -13.54 -20.65 -29.36
CA LYS A 36 -14.45 -21.31 -30.31
C LYS A 36 -14.34 -20.66 -31.69
N LYS A 37 -14.35 -21.49 -32.74
CA LYS A 37 -14.23 -21.05 -34.15
C LYS A 37 -15.59 -20.68 -34.72
N PHE A 38 -15.67 -19.51 -35.37
CA PHE A 38 -16.88 -19.01 -36.02
C PHE A 38 -16.57 -18.51 -37.43
N THR A 39 -17.56 -18.58 -38.32
CA THR A 39 -17.48 -17.90 -39.63
C THR A 39 -17.48 -16.39 -39.45
N THR A 40 -16.95 -15.63 -40.41
CA THR A 40 -16.84 -14.16 -40.34
C THR A 40 -18.16 -13.48 -39.97
N ARG A 41 -19.30 -13.99 -40.49
CA ARG A 41 -20.64 -13.47 -40.17
C ARG A 41 -21.13 -13.87 -38.76
N GLY A 42 -20.75 -15.05 -38.27
CA GLY A 42 -21.09 -15.53 -36.92
C GLY A 42 -20.26 -14.91 -35.81
N MET A 43 -19.01 -14.50 -36.13
CA MET A 43 -18.06 -13.97 -35.15
C MET A 43 -18.54 -12.68 -34.50
N SER A 44 -19.07 -11.72 -35.28
CA SER A 44 -19.52 -10.42 -34.75
C SER A 44 -20.68 -10.54 -33.77
N LEU A 45 -21.62 -11.45 -34.03
CA LEU A 45 -22.75 -11.76 -33.14
C LEU A 45 -22.28 -12.50 -31.89
N HIS A 46 -21.37 -13.45 -32.05
CA HIS A 46 -20.81 -14.21 -30.94
C HIS A 46 -19.99 -13.31 -30.01
N GLN A 47 -19.10 -12.48 -30.53
CA GLN A 47 -18.18 -11.67 -29.72
C GLN A 47 -18.93 -10.72 -28.78
N LYS A 48 -20.01 -10.08 -29.24
CA LYS A 48 -20.87 -9.24 -28.38
C LYS A 48 -21.50 -10.03 -27.23
N LYS A 49 -21.97 -11.25 -27.48
CA LYS A 49 -22.53 -12.14 -26.44
C LYS A 49 -21.45 -12.70 -25.51
N CYS A 50 -20.29 -13.03 -26.06
CA CYS A 50 -19.16 -13.60 -25.33
C CYS A 50 -18.55 -12.59 -24.36
N VAL A 51 -18.37 -11.33 -24.79
CA VAL A 51 -17.90 -10.24 -23.91
C VAL A 51 -18.89 -9.99 -22.77
N LYS A 52 -20.20 -9.94 -23.05
CA LYS A 52 -21.23 -9.80 -22.01
C LYS A 52 -21.21 -10.97 -21.02
N LYS A 53 -21.07 -12.20 -21.52
CA LYS A 53 -20.95 -13.39 -20.67
C LYS A 53 -19.68 -13.35 -19.82
N GLN A 54 -18.52 -12.99 -20.38
CA GLN A 54 -17.28 -12.86 -19.63
C GLN A 54 -17.36 -11.75 -18.57
N ALA A 55 -18.01 -10.62 -18.87
CA ALA A 55 -18.25 -9.56 -17.91
C ALA A 55 -19.18 -10.02 -16.78
N HIS A 56 -20.23 -10.77 -17.12
CA HIS A 56 -21.13 -11.39 -16.15
C HIS A 56 -20.41 -12.44 -15.29
N ASP A 57 -19.61 -13.31 -15.88
CA ASP A 57 -18.87 -14.37 -15.18
C ASP A 57 -17.78 -13.76 -14.28
N LYS A 58 -17.12 -12.68 -14.72
CA LYS A 58 -16.20 -11.87 -13.88
C LYS A 58 -16.94 -11.18 -12.74
N ALA A 59 -18.17 -10.70 -12.95
CA ALA A 59 -18.98 -10.08 -11.91
C ALA A 59 -19.56 -11.13 -10.92
N ALA A 60 -19.92 -12.31 -11.42
CA ALA A 60 -20.39 -13.44 -10.63
C ALA A 60 -19.25 -14.06 -9.81
N ALA A 61 -18.04 -14.20 -10.38
CA ALA A 61 -16.85 -14.62 -9.66
C ALA A 61 -16.41 -13.62 -8.57
N LYS A 62 -16.76 -12.34 -8.72
CA LYS A 62 -16.57 -11.30 -7.68
C LYS A 62 -17.63 -11.36 -6.58
N LYS A 63 -18.78 -12.00 -6.81
CA LYS A 63 -19.75 -12.32 -5.76
C LYS A 63 -19.31 -13.64 -5.14
N THR A 64 -18.54 -13.58 -4.06
CA THR A 64 -18.27 -14.75 -3.23
C THR A 64 -19.61 -15.45 -2.95
N PRO A 65 -19.81 -16.72 -3.30
CA PRO A 65 -21.03 -17.42 -2.94
C PRO A 65 -21.14 -17.43 -1.43
N PHE A 66 -22.06 -16.64 -0.91
CA PHE A 66 -22.27 -16.49 0.52
C PHE A 66 -22.97 -17.74 1.04
N TYR A 67 -22.35 -18.42 2.01
CA TYR A 67 -22.96 -19.57 2.64
C TYR A 67 -23.89 -19.08 3.75
N LYS A 68 -25.19 -19.37 3.64
CA LYS A 68 -26.16 -19.02 4.69
C LYS A 68 -26.28 -20.18 5.67
N PHE A 69 -25.81 -19.98 6.90
CA PHE A 69 -26.05 -20.93 7.97
C PHE A 69 -27.54 -20.91 8.36
N SER A 70 -28.13 -22.09 8.55
CA SER A 70 -29.47 -22.20 9.12
C SER A 70 -29.39 -22.07 10.64
N ILE A 71 -29.72 -20.89 11.16
CA ILE A 71 -29.82 -20.65 12.60
C ILE A 71 -31.13 -21.25 13.08
N LEU A 72 -31.05 -22.31 13.88
CA LEU A 72 -32.23 -22.98 14.45
C LEU A 72 -32.67 -22.35 15.79
N ASN A 73 -31.74 -21.69 16.49
CA ASN A 73 -31.99 -21.04 17.76
C ASN A 73 -31.09 -19.80 17.90
N GLU A 74 -31.70 -18.62 17.93
CA GLU A 74 -30.99 -17.33 18.02
C GLU A 74 -30.20 -17.18 19.32
N ALA A 75 -30.74 -17.63 20.45
CA ALA A 75 -30.04 -17.52 21.74
C ALA A 75 -28.75 -18.35 21.77
N VAL A 76 -28.80 -19.57 21.21
CA VAL A 76 -27.63 -20.44 21.09
C VAL A 76 -26.62 -19.84 20.11
N HIS A 77 -27.10 -19.24 19.01
CA HIS A 77 -26.24 -18.60 18.03
C HIS A 77 -25.49 -17.40 18.63
N GLU A 78 -26.19 -16.48 19.30
CA GLU A 78 -25.56 -15.34 19.97
C GLU A 78 -24.56 -15.77 21.05
N GLU A 79 -24.88 -16.82 21.82
CA GLU A 79 -23.98 -17.39 22.80
C GLU A 79 -22.70 -17.92 22.12
N ILE A 80 -22.81 -18.66 21.01
CA ILE A 80 -21.65 -19.12 20.22
C ILE A 80 -20.83 -17.92 19.74
N LEU A 81 -21.48 -16.91 19.16
CA LEU A 81 -20.79 -15.72 18.64
C LEU A 81 -20.01 -15.00 19.74
N SER A 82 -20.49 -15.01 20.99
CA SER A 82 -19.87 -14.31 22.14
C SER A 82 -18.48 -14.85 22.49
N PHE A 83 -18.20 -16.14 22.23
CA PHE A 83 -16.90 -16.75 22.50
C PHE A 83 -15.92 -16.64 21.32
N LEU A 84 -16.38 -16.20 20.15
CA LEU A 84 -15.53 -16.09 18.97
C LEU A 84 -14.67 -14.84 19.03
N SER A 85 -13.41 -14.98 18.61
CA SER A 85 -12.50 -13.85 18.43
C SER A 85 -12.98 -12.94 17.30
N ASN A 86 -12.56 -11.67 17.33
CA ASN A 86 -12.82 -10.73 16.25
C ASN A 86 -12.23 -11.23 14.92
N GLN A 87 -11.07 -11.90 14.94
CA GLN A 87 -10.54 -12.55 13.73
C GLN A 87 -11.49 -13.62 13.17
N THR A 88 -12.01 -14.49 14.02
CA THR A 88 -12.91 -15.55 13.58
C THR A 88 -14.21 -14.98 13.05
N LEU A 89 -14.78 -13.99 13.74
CA LEU A 89 -15.98 -13.27 13.30
C LEU A 89 -15.76 -12.54 11.96
N THR A 90 -14.59 -11.92 11.77
CA THR A 90 -14.24 -11.25 10.51
C THR A 90 -14.21 -12.25 9.35
N LYS A 91 -13.64 -13.44 9.56
CA LYS A 91 -13.64 -14.51 8.54
C LYS A 91 -15.03 -15.07 8.29
N MET A 92 -15.81 -15.32 9.34
CA MET A 92 -17.20 -15.75 9.22
C MET A 92 -18.01 -14.75 8.41
N GLN A 93 -17.87 -13.44 8.68
CA GLN A 93 -18.52 -12.37 7.93
C GLN A 93 -18.13 -12.38 6.45
N MET A 94 -16.86 -12.68 6.11
CA MET A 94 -16.43 -12.81 4.72
C MET A 94 -17.04 -14.02 4.00
N ILE A 95 -17.26 -15.13 4.70
CA ILE A 95 -17.81 -16.37 4.15
C ILE A 95 -19.34 -16.30 4.00
N THR A 96 -20.00 -15.76 5.02
CA THR A 96 -21.47 -15.73 5.14
C THR A 96 -22.08 -14.48 4.52
N GLY A 97 -21.32 -13.38 4.44
CA GLY A 97 -21.86 -12.08 4.07
C GLY A 97 -22.66 -11.40 5.19
N ASP A 98 -22.85 -12.07 6.33
CA ASP A 98 -23.57 -11.55 7.48
C ASP A 98 -22.76 -10.46 8.20
N ARG A 99 -23.45 -9.55 8.88
CA ARG A 99 -22.82 -8.49 9.68
C ARG A 99 -22.94 -8.81 11.17
N TYR A 100 -21.83 -9.16 11.80
CA TYR A 100 -21.79 -9.42 13.24
C TYR A 100 -21.47 -8.13 14.00
N GLN A 101 -22.31 -7.77 14.98
CA GLN A 101 -22.23 -6.47 15.66
C GLN A 101 -20.92 -6.26 16.44
N GLN A 102 -20.36 -7.33 17.03
CA GLN A 102 -19.09 -7.28 17.76
C GLN A 102 -17.85 -7.40 16.88
N CYS A 103 -18.03 -7.52 15.56
CA CYS A 103 -16.92 -7.60 14.63
C CYS A 103 -16.40 -6.20 14.26
N GLU A 104 -15.09 -6.01 14.41
CA GLU A 104 -14.28 -4.87 13.98
C GLU A 104 -13.24 -5.34 12.93
N PRO A 105 -13.65 -5.52 11.65
CA PRO A 105 -12.79 -6.07 10.59
C PRO A 105 -11.48 -5.30 10.38
N GLU A 106 -11.48 -3.99 10.60
CA GLU A 106 -10.32 -3.12 10.47
C GLU A 106 -9.20 -3.46 11.47
N LEU A 107 -9.52 -4.17 12.56
CA LEU A 107 -8.55 -4.62 13.55
C LEU A 107 -7.85 -5.91 13.13
N ALA A 108 -8.48 -6.73 12.28
CA ALA A 108 -7.94 -8.04 11.87
C ALA A 108 -6.55 -7.95 11.22
N ARG A 109 -6.26 -6.83 10.53
CA ARG A 109 -4.94 -6.57 9.92
C ARG A 109 -3.80 -6.35 10.93
N TYR A 110 -4.13 -6.05 12.19
CA TYR A 110 -3.19 -5.89 13.29
C TYR A 110 -3.04 -7.17 14.11
N CYS A 111 -3.93 -8.15 13.90
CA CYS A 111 -3.89 -9.44 14.57
C CYS A 111 -2.93 -10.41 13.86
N CYS A 112 -2.37 -11.35 14.62
CA CYS A 112 -1.66 -12.52 14.09
C CYS A 112 -2.64 -13.44 13.35
N LYS A 113 -2.18 -14.20 12.37
CA LYS A 113 -3.03 -15.08 11.54
C LYS A 113 -3.61 -16.31 12.26
N CYS A 114 -3.38 -16.46 13.56
CA CYS A 114 -3.75 -17.62 14.35
C CYS A 114 -5.16 -17.59 14.93
N GLU A 115 -6.06 -16.79 14.35
CA GLU A 115 -7.49 -16.77 14.71
C GLU A 115 -7.76 -16.36 16.16
N ASN A 116 -6.76 -15.76 16.79
CA ASN A 116 -6.83 -15.17 18.10
C ASN A 116 -6.53 -13.69 17.95
N ASP A 117 -7.20 -12.85 18.73
CA ASP A 117 -7.04 -11.39 18.73
C ASP A 117 -5.71 -10.96 19.39
N ASN A 118 -4.62 -11.63 19.02
CA ASN A 118 -3.28 -11.35 19.45
C ASN A 118 -2.63 -10.39 18.46
N PRO A 119 -2.00 -9.30 18.92
CA PRO A 119 -1.24 -8.43 18.04
C PRO A 119 -0.13 -9.19 17.28
N SER A 120 0.01 -8.84 16.01
CA SER A 120 1.10 -9.31 15.15
C SER A 120 2.32 -8.42 15.39
N ILE A 121 3.33 -8.97 16.06
CA ILE A 121 4.62 -8.31 16.26
C ILE A 121 5.58 -8.91 15.24
N ASP A 122 5.96 -8.11 14.25
CA ASP A 122 6.79 -8.55 13.12
C ASP A 122 6.27 -9.85 12.46
N GLY A 123 4.97 -9.84 12.18
CA GLY A 123 4.25 -10.91 11.48
C GLY A 123 3.59 -11.95 12.38
N PHE A 124 4.00 -12.10 13.65
CA PHE A 124 3.55 -13.20 14.51
C PHE A 124 3.23 -12.76 15.95
N CYS A 125 2.25 -13.39 16.60
CA CYS A 125 2.07 -13.27 18.04
C CYS A 125 3.04 -14.19 18.80
N ARG A 126 3.18 -13.99 20.10
CA ARG A 126 4.08 -14.77 20.97
C ARG A 126 3.90 -16.28 20.84
N LEU A 127 2.65 -16.76 20.84
CA LEU A 127 2.36 -18.20 20.73
C LEU A 127 2.82 -18.77 19.39
N CYS A 128 2.43 -18.13 18.28
CA CYS A 128 2.82 -18.60 16.95
C CYS A 128 4.32 -18.47 16.67
N ASP A 129 4.98 -17.54 17.34
CA ASP A 129 6.43 -17.40 17.29
C ASP A 129 7.10 -18.56 18.05
N SER A 130 6.56 -18.94 19.22
CA SER A 130 7.08 -20.06 20.02
C SER A 130 6.91 -21.44 19.37
N GLU A 131 5.89 -21.63 18.53
CA GLU A 131 5.64 -22.90 17.81
C GLU A 131 6.58 -23.11 16.61
N ARG A 132 7.37 -22.10 16.23
CA ARG A 132 8.27 -22.18 15.08
C ARG A 132 9.55 -22.92 15.45
N LYS A 133 9.75 -24.09 14.83
CA LYS A 133 10.92 -24.98 14.99
C LYS A 133 12.30 -24.35 14.79
N TRP A 134 12.40 -23.15 14.20
CA TRP A 134 13.66 -22.52 13.78
C TRP A 134 13.79 -21.05 14.18
N GLY A 135 12.91 -20.52 15.03
CA GLY A 135 12.83 -19.08 15.24
C GLY A 135 12.31 -18.72 16.61
N TYR A 136 13.07 -19.04 17.65
CA TYR A 136 12.88 -18.34 18.91
C TYR A 136 13.39 -16.91 18.74
N ARG A 137 12.49 -16.00 18.39
CA ARG A 137 12.80 -14.58 18.35
C ARG A 137 13.18 -14.13 19.76
N ALA A 138 14.11 -13.18 19.88
CA ALA A 138 14.70 -12.79 21.15
C ALA A 138 13.63 -12.52 22.24
N ILE A 139 13.80 -13.13 23.42
CA ILE A 139 13.03 -12.81 24.65
C ILE A 139 13.06 -11.31 24.90
N GLN A 140 14.20 -10.71 24.56
CA GLN A 140 14.47 -9.31 24.70
C GLN A 140 14.10 -8.55 23.42
N ILE A 141 13.22 -7.58 23.58
CA ILE A 141 12.77 -6.65 22.56
C ILE A 141 13.50 -5.34 22.75
N GLU A 142 14.22 -4.90 21.72
CA GLU A 142 14.84 -3.59 21.70
C GLU A 142 13.79 -2.47 21.86
N LYS A 143 14.20 -1.38 22.51
CA LYS A 143 13.34 -0.22 22.76
C LYS A 143 12.70 0.33 21.49
N GLN A 144 13.43 0.36 20.38
CA GLN A 144 12.91 0.87 19.11
C GLN A 144 11.84 -0.07 18.53
N VAL A 145 12.06 -1.39 18.57
CA VAL A 145 11.06 -2.39 18.17
C VAL A 145 9.80 -2.31 19.03
N ALA A 146 9.95 -2.10 20.35
CA ALA A 146 8.82 -1.89 21.25
C ALA A 146 8.01 -0.63 20.89
N LYS A 147 8.68 0.49 20.58
CA LYS A 147 8.01 1.71 20.09
C LYS A 147 7.28 1.47 18.79
N ASP A 148 7.92 0.84 17.81
CA ASP A 148 7.35 0.71 16.47
C ASP A 148 6.20 -0.30 16.43
N ASN A 149 6.41 -1.50 16.98
CA ASN A 149 5.48 -2.61 16.84
C ASN A 149 4.44 -2.69 17.97
N TYR A 150 4.81 -2.37 19.21
CA TYR A 150 3.88 -2.42 20.34
C TYR A 150 3.17 -1.09 20.55
N GLY A 151 3.72 0.01 20.01
CA GLY A 151 3.15 1.33 20.16
C GLY A 151 3.39 1.97 21.53
N MET A 152 4.45 1.54 22.22
CA MET A 152 4.89 2.17 23.45
C MET A 152 5.42 3.58 23.22
N ARG A 153 5.20 4.45 24.19
CA ARG A 153 5.74 5.82 24.27
C ARG A 153 6.93 5.83 25.22
N GLU A 154 7.73 6.89 25.15
CA GLU A 154 8.92 7.03 26.01
C GLU A 154 8.61 6.89 27.50
N LYS A 155 7.54 7.55 27.96
CA LYS A 155 7.08 7.46 29.35
C LYS A 155 6.68 6.04 29.78
N ASP A 156 6.17 5.24 28.84
CA ASP A 156 5.72 3.89 29.14
C ASP A 156 6.92 2.99 29.52
N PHE A 157 8.15 3.32 29.11
CA PHE A 157 9.36 2.59 29.55
C PHE A 157 9.79 2.98 30.97
N SER A 158 9.68 4.27 31.32
CA SER A 158 9.99 4.77 32.65
C SER A 158 9.08 4.16 33.72
N ASP A 159 7.80 4.00 33.42
CA ASP A 159 6.78 3.48 34.34
C ASP A 159 6.93 1.97 34.60
N MET A 160 7.63 1.24 33.73
CA MET A 160 7.58 -0.21 33.67
C MET A 160 8.83 -0.92 34.22
N LEU A 161 10.01 -0.49 33.79
CA LEU A 161 11.21 -1.35 33.82
C LEU A 161 12.53 -0.60 34.04
N GLY A 162 12.49 0.71 34.33
CA GLY A 162 13.71 1.54 34.43
C GLY A 162 14.33 1.86 33.06
N ARG A 163 15.53 2.46 33.05
CA ARG A 163 16.23 2.83 31.80
C ARG A 163 17.06 1.66 31.28
N GLY A 164 16.48 0.88 30.36
CA GLY A 164 17.18 -0.15 29.59
C GLY A 164 17.07 0.05 28.07
N GLU A 165 17.90 -0.65 27.30
CA GLU A 165 17.83 -0.68 25.82
C GLU A 165 17.02 -1.87 25.29
N SER A 166 16.84 -2.90 26.11
CA SER A 166 16.09 -4.12 25.78
C SER A 166 15.14 -4.50 26.92
N TYR A 167 14.01 -5.13 26.57
CA TYR A 167 12.93 -5.42 27.51
C TYR A 167 12.33 -6.81 27.26
N ASP A 168 11.95 -7.49 28.32
CA ASP A 168 11.29 -8.80 28.22
C ASP A 168 9.93 -8.68 27.50
N ARG A 169 9.77 -9.47 26.44
CA ARG A 169 8.58 -9.48 25.58
C ARG A 169 7.29 -9.72 26.36
N GLU A 170 7.28 -10.70 27.25
CA GLU A 170 6.08 -11.07 28.00
C GLU A 170 5.66 -9.93 28.95
N LYS A 171 6.64 -9.32 29.63
CA LYS A 171 6.38 -8.12 30.43
C LYS A 171 5.76 -7.02 29.58
N LEU A 172 6.33 -6.72 28.40
CA LEU A 172 5.78 -5.72 27.46
C LEU A 172 4.33 -6.02 27.08
N GLU A 173 4.04 -7.23 26.60
CA GLU A 173 2.69 -7.64 26.20
C GLU A 173 1.70 -7.50 27.38
N ASN A 174 2.08 -7.97 28.57
CA ASN A 174 1.23 -7.91 29.75
C ASN A 174 0.93 -6.47 30.19
N TYR A 175 1.90 -5.57 30.13
CA TYR A 175 1.66 -4.16 30.43
C TYR A 175 0.77 -3.49 29.40
N MET A 176 0.93 -3.80 28.11
CA MET A 176 0.07 -3.24 27.08
C MET A 176 -1.37 -3.71 27.27
N ILE A 177 -1.58 -5.00 27.57
CA ILE A 177 -2.90 -5.52 27.91
C ILE A 177 -3.46 -4.82 29.15
N LYS A 178 -2.66 -4.66 30.21
CA LYS A 178 -3.09 -3.96 31.44
C LYS A 178 -3.45 -2.49 31.18
N SER A 179 -2.64 -1.79 30.39
CA SER A 179 -2.81 -0.36 30.10
C SER A 179 -4.04 -0.06 29.25
N TYR A 180 -4.43 -1.01 28.38
CA TYR A 180 -5.57 -0.87 27.47
C TYR A 180 -6.74 -1.79 27.82
N GLY A 181 -6.70 -2.46 28.98
CA GLY A 181 -7.73 -3.33 29.54
C GLY A 181 -7.86 -4.72 28.90
N SER A 182 -7.58 -4.85 27.60
CA SER A 182 -7.65 -6.12 26.89
C SER A 182 -6.75 -6.13 25.65
N LYS A 183 -6.57 -7.30 25.04
CA LYS A 183 -5.88 -7.42 23.74
C LYS A 183 -6.60 -6.60 22.65
N MET A 184 -7.93 -6.62 22.62
CA MET A 184 -8.73 -5.82 21.70
C MET A 184 -8.59 -4.32 21.97
N GLY A 185 -8.55 -3.91 23.24
CA GLY A 185 -8.27 -2.51 23.62
C GLY A 185 -6.91 -2.05 23.09
N TRP A 186 -5.89 -2.89 23.22
CA TRP A 186 -4.56 -2.63 22.68
C TRP A 186 -4.58 -2.57 21.13
N LEU A 187 -5.26 -3.48 20.45
CA LEU A 187 -5.41 -3.46 18.99
C LEU A 187 -6.10 -2.18 18.48
N ARG A 188 -7.17 -1.73 19.14
CA ARG A 188 -7.83 -0.44 18.84
C ARG A 188 -6.87 0.73 18.98
N TYR A 189 -6.03 0.73 20.02
CA TYR A 189 -4.99 1.74 20.19
C TYR A 189 -3.98 1.73 19.03
N LEU A 190 -3.46 0.54 18.66
CA LEU A 190 -2.54 0.39 17.53
C LEU A 190 -3.16 0.88 16.22
N ALA A 191 -4.42 0.53 15.97
CA ALA A 191 -5.16 0.95 14.79
C ALA A 191 -5.29 2.47 14.70
N LYS A 192 -5.69 3.12 15.81
CA LYS A 192 -5.83 4.57 15.90
C LYS A 192 -4.49 5.28 15.71
N ARG A 193 -3.42 4.78 16.35
CA ARG A 193 -2.05 5.31 16.21
C ARG A 193 -1.58 5.23 14.76
N ASN A 194 -1.71 4.06 14.13
CA ASN A 194 -1.27 3.86 12.77
C ASN A 194 -2.06 4.71 11.77
N LYS A 195 -3.38 4.84 11.94
CA LYS A 195 -4.19 5.77 11.13
C LYS A 195 -3.69 7.21 11.22
N ARG A 196 -3.33 7.69 12.41
CA ARG A 196 -2.74 9.02 12.62
C ARG A 196 -1.37 9.13 11.95
N LYS A 197 -0.50 8.12 12.11
CA LYS A 197 0.84 8.08 11.48
C LYS A 197 0.74 8.13 9.96
N THR A 198 -0.11 7.30 9.36
CA THR A 198 -0.34 7.28 7.91
C THR A 198 -0.89 8.60 7.40
N LYS A 199 -1.86 9.21 8.10
CA LYS A 199 -2.40 10.53 7.72
C LYS A 199 -1.31 11.60 7.76
N ALA A 200 -0.50 11.65 8.83
CA ALA A 200 0.58 12.60 8.95
C ALA A 200 1.65 12.41 7.87
N GLN A 201 2.01 11.16 7.56
CA GLN A 201 2.95 10.85 6.47
C GLN A 201 2.40 11.26 5.10
N ALA A 202 1.12 10.99 4.83
CA ALA A 202 0.47 11.41 3.59
C ALA A 202 0.45 12.94 3.44
N THR A 203 0.16 13.69 4.52
CA THR A 203 0.24 15.15 4.52
C THR A 203 1.66 15.64 4.28
N ARG A 204 2.67 15.07 4.96
CA ARG A 204 4.07 15.45 4.74
C ARG A 204 4.50 15.21 3.31
N LYS A 205 4.20 14.03 2.75
CA LYS A 205 4.50 13.68 1.37
C LYS A 205 3.84 14.66 0.40
N ARG A 206 2.56 14.97 0.60
CA ARG A 206 1.84 15.96 -0.21
C ARG A 206 2.49 17.34 -0.15
N ASN A 207 2.84 17.82 1.05
CA ASN A 207 3.52 19.11 1.19
C ASN A 207 4.91 19.10 0.54
N GLU A 208 5.61 17.96 0.60
CA GLU A 208 6.90 17.78 -0.06
C GLU A 208 6.76 17.86 -1.59
N GLU A 209 5.79 17.14 -2.16
CA GLU A 209 5.45 17.15 -3.59
C GLU A 209 5.00 18.55 -4.05
N GLU A 210 4.15 19.24 -3.29
CA GLU A 210 3.71 20.61 -3.59
C GLU A 210 4.88 21.60 -3.57
N THR A 211 5.79 21.48 -2.60
CA THR A 211 6.99 22.32 -2.54
C THR A 211 7.94 22.03 -3.71
N ASP A 212 8.10 20.75 -4.05
CA ASP A 212 8.96 20.31 -5.15
C ASP A 212 8.46 20.84 -6.50
N ALA A 213 7.14 20.73 -6.74
CA ALA A 213 6.48 21.30 -7.91
C ALA A 213 6.65 22.82 -7.96
N PHE A 214 6.52 23.51 -6.82
CA PHE A 214 6.73 24.95 -6.75
C PHE A 214 8.18 25.34 -7.07
N LEU A 215 9.18 24.68 -6.47
CA LEU A 215 10.59 24.92 -6.78
C LEU A 215 10.91 24.67 -8.26
N THR A 216 10.33 23.63 -8.85
CA THR A 216 10.50 23.29 -10.26
C THR A 216 9.82 24.31 -11.19
N SER A 217 8.78 25.00 -10.73
CA SER A 217 8.12 26.08 -11.48
C SER A 217 8.89 27.41 -11.48
N LEU A 218 9.90 27.56 -10.61
CA LEU A 218 10.76 28.74 -10.55
C LEU A 218 11.83 28.70 -11.65
N ALA A 219 12.84 29.57 -11.55
CA ALA A 219 13.85 29.71 -12.61
C ALA A 219 14.56 28.37 -12.94
N PRO A 220 14.83 28.08 -14.24
CA PRO A 220 15.52 26.86 -14.64
C PRO A 220 16.87 26.69 -13.94
N GLY A 221 17.06 25.52 -13.32
CA GLY A 221 18.26 25.18 -12.56
C GLY A 221 18.28 25.72 -11.11
N PHE A 222 17.25 26.45 -10.67
CA PHE A 222 17.14 26.90 -9.28
C PHE A 222 16.84 25.73 -8.32
N ALA A 223 15.89 24.87 -8.65
CA ALA A 223 15.54 23.71 -7.81
C ALA A 223 16.76 22.77 -7.54
N PRO A 224 17.51 22.32 -8.58
CA PRO A 224 18.75 21.56 -8.35
C PRO A 224 19.77 22.26 -7.46
N TYR A 225 19.89 23.59 -7.58
CA TYR A 225 20.81 24.37 -6.76
C TYR A 225 20.38 24.41 -5.29
N VAL A 226 19.11 24.71 -5.02
CA VAL A 226 18.54 24.71 -3.66
C VAL A 226 18.75 23.37 -2.97
N TRP A 227 18.56 22.25 -3.69
CA TRP A 227 18.84 20.91 -3.17
C TRP A 227 20.33 20.70 -2.87
N SER A 228 21.23 21.17 -3.73
CA SER A 228 22.68 20.99 -3.55
C SER A 228 23.24 21.71 -2.32
N ILE A 229 22.66 22.85 -1.94
CA ILE A 229 23.12 23.62 -0.77
C ILE A 229 22.36 23.25 0.52
N GLY A 230 21.44 22.28 0.45
CA GLY A 230 20.64 21.85 1.60
C GLY A 230 19.77 22.97 2.19
N PHE A 231 19.38 23.96 1.39
CA PHE A 231 18.61 25.10 1.87
C PHE A 231 17.24 24.63 2.34
N LYS A 232 16.95 24.86 3.64
CA LYS A 232 15.72 24.38 4.26
C LYS A 232 14.53 25.11 3.67
N LYS A 233 13.47 24.34 3.41
CA LYS A 233 12.19 24.84 2.88
C LYS A 233 11.67 25.98 3.77
N THR A 234 11.51 27.15 3.16
CA THR A 234 11.04 28.40 3.76
C THR A 234 9.74 28.84 3.06
N ASP A 235 9.20 29.99 3.44
CA ASP A 235 8.00 30.56 2.83
C ASP A 235 8.13 30.75 1.30
N GLN A 236 7.00 30.64 0.58
CA GLN A 236 6.98 30.71 -0.89
C GLN A 236 7.50 32.06 -1.43
N GLU A 237 7.29 33.16 -0.71
CA GLU A 237 7.75 34.47 -1.14
C GLU A 237 9.27 34.59 -1.06
N LEU A 238 9.87 34.06 0.01
CA LEU A 238 11.33 34.01 0.13
C LEU A 238 11.97 33.17 -0.98
N LEU A 239 11.32 32.07 -1.37
CA LEU A 239 11.76 31.24 -2.49
C LEU A 239 11.66 31.96 -3.84
N ARG A 240 10.62 32.78 -4.06
CA ARG A 240 10.52 33.64 -5.26
C ARG A 240 11.65 34.66 -5.32
N GLN A 241 11.88 35.38 -4.22
CA GLN A 241 12.97 36.36 -4.14
C GLN A 241 14.33 35.69 -4.32
N SER A 242 14.52 34.52 -3.73
CA SER A 242 15.74 33.72 -3.91
C SER A 242 15.93 33.27 -5.37
N SER A 243 14.86 32.86 -6.04
CA SER A 243 14.90 32.53 -7.48
C SER A 243 15.25 33.76 -8.33
N GLN A 244 14.76 34.96 -7.99
CA GLN A 244 15.11 36.18 -8.70
C GLN A 244 16.60 36.53 -8.52
N ARG A 245 17.10 36.48 -7.28
CA ARG A 245 18.53 36.68 -6.97
C ARG A 245 19.41 35.65 -7.68
N PHE A 246 18.96 34.40 -7.75
CA PHE A 246 19.63 33.33 -8.49
C PHE A 246 19.78 33.67 -9.98
N VAL A 247 18.72 34.16 -10.62
CA VAL A 247 18.75 34.56 -12.04
C VAL A 247 19.68 35.74 -12.26
N ALA A 248 19.58 36.77 -11.41
CA ALA A 248 20.44 37.96 -11.50
C ALA A 248 21.92 37.59 -11.36
N LEU A 249 22.26 36.80 -10.34
CA LEU A 249 23.64 36.34 -10.12
C LEU A 249 24.15 35.48 -11.27
N LYS A 250 23.30 34.57 -11.79
CA LYS A 250 23.66 33.73 -12.93
C LYS A 250 23.97 34.57 -14.17
N SER A 251 23.12 35.55 -14.51
CA SER A 251 23.36 36.46 -15.64
C SER A 251 24.69 37.19 -15.54
N LYS A 252 25.00 37.76 -14.37
CA LYS A 252 26.26 38.49 -14.12
C LYS A 252 27.51 37.61 -14.16
N LEU A 253 27.39 36.35 -13.75
CA LEU A 253 28.48 35.37 -13.85
C LEU A 253 28.69 34.93 -15.31
N ASP A 254 27.60 34.68 -16.04
CA ASP A 254 27.62 34.30 -17.46
C ASP A 254 28.23 35.43 -18.32
N GLU A 255 27.91 36.71 -18.04
CA GLU A 255 28.53 37.90 -18.67
C GLU A 255 30.05 37.94 -18.51
N ARG A 256 30.59 37.37 -17.43
CA ARG A 256 32.04 37.29 -17.16
C ARG A 256 32.66 35.94 -17.54
N GLY A 257 31.89 35.04 -18.17
CA GLY A 257 32.34 33.69 -18.52
C GLY A 257 32.62 32.80 -17.31
N LEU A 258 32.13 33.16 -16.12
CA LEU A 258 32.36 32.42 -14.88
C LEU A 258 31.25 31.40 -14.66
N ARG A 259 31.63 30.16 -14.31
CA ARG A 259 30.66 29.17 -13.82
C ARG A 259 30.50 29.30 -12.32
N ARG A 260 29.25 29.27 -11.84
CA ARG A 260 28.94 29.32 -10.41
C ARG A 260 29.41 28.03 -9.70
N PRO A 261 30.27 28.12 -8.67
CA PRO A 261 30.58 26.97 -7.82
C PRO A 261 29.36 26.59 -6.97
N ALA A 262 28.98 25.32 -6.94
CA ALA A 262 27.88 24.83 -6.10
C ALA A 262 28.17 24.98 -4.59
N SER A 263 29.44 25.11 -4.20
CA SER A 263 29.92 25.18 -2.82
C SER A 263 30.29 26.58 -2.31
N SER A 264 30.07 27.64 -3.10
CA SER A 264 30.39 29.01 -2.67
C SER A 264 29.37 29.49 -1.63
N THR A 265 29.82 29.69 -0.39
CA THR A 265 29.02 30.25 0.71
C THR A 265 28.57 31.68 0.40
N LEU A 266 29.40 32.48 -0.27
CA LEU A 266 29.04 33.83 -0.71
C LEU A 266 27.85 33.82 -1.69
N CYS A 267 27.87 32.89 -2.65
CA CYS A 267 26.76 32.74 -3.59
C CYS A 267 25.49 32.24 -2.91
N SER A 268 25.61 31.29 -1.96
CA SER A 268 24.44 30.79 -1.23
C SER A 268 23.83 31.85 -0.34
N ASP A 269 24.64 32.64 0.35
CA ASP A 269 24.15 33.67 1.28
C ASP A 269 23.49 34.82 0.53
N PHE A 270 24.05 35.23 -0.61
CA PHE A 270 23.39 36.19 -1.50
C PHE A 270 22.05 35.65 -2.01
N ILE A 271 22.02 34.42 -2.51
CA ILE A 271 20.80 33.84 -3.11
C ILE A 271 19.72 33.60 -2.05
N THR A 272 20.07 33.09 -0.87
CA THR A 272 19.11 32.65 0.14
C THR A 272 18.71 33.74 1.13
N ALA A 273 19.66 34.56 1.57
CA ALA A 273 19.46 35.60 2.57
C ALA A 273 19.54 37.02 2.01
N GLY A 274 20.09 37.21 0.80
CA GLY A 274 20.24 38.55 0.21
C GLY A 274 21.40 39.33 0.79
N VAL A 275 22.38 38.63 1.36
CA VAL A 275 23.54 39.25 1.99
C VAL A 275 24.52 39.71 0.91
N GLY A 276 24.91 40.98 0.98
CA GLY A 276 25.91 41.58 0.09
C GLY A 276 25.36 42.13 -1.23
N ASN A 277 26.22 42.83 -1.97
CA ASN A 277 25.94 43.35 -3.30
C ASN A 277 26.34 42.32 -4.37
N ILE A 278 25.52 42.17 -5.41
CA ILE A 278 25.77 41.25 -6.53
C ILE A 278 27.14 41.47 -7.18
N ASP A 279 27.60 42.71 -7.35
CA ASP A 279 28.86 43.00 -8.03
C ASP A 279 30.08 42.58 -7.19
N ASP A 280 30.00 42.71 -5.86
CA ASP A 280 31.01 42.24 -4.93
C ASP A 280 31.07 40.71 -4.90
N VAL A 281 29.90 40.05 -4.85
CA VAL A 281 29.80 38.58 -4.89
C VAL A 281 30.41 38.03 -6.17
N VAL A 282 30.17 38.65 -7.34
CA VAL A 282 30.75 38.20 -8.61
C VAL A 282 32.27 38.42 -8.65
N ARG A 283 32.77 39.57 -8.16
CA ARG A 283 34.22 39.86 -8.10
C ARG A 283 34.95 38.83 -7.23
N ASP A 284 34.41 38.55 -6.06
CA ASP A 284 35.05 37.69 -5.07
C ASP A 284 34.94 36.21 -5.49
N THR A 285 33.86 35.83 -6.18
CA THR A 285 33.74 34.50 -6.81
C THR A 285 34.80 34.30 -7.91
N GLY A 286 35.09 35.33 -8.71
CA GLY A 286 36.16 35.30 -9.71
C GLY A 286 37.55 35.11 -9.07
N SER A 287 37.80 35.74 -7.92
CA SER A 287 39.06 35.63 -7.19
C SER A 287 39.30 34.25 -6.57
N VAL A 288 38.22 33.53 -6.21
CA VAL A 288 38.27 32.15 -5.71
C VAL A 288 38.54 31.15 -6.85
N VAL A 289 37.96 31.38 -8.03
CA VAL A 289 38.19 30.52 -9.22
C VAL A 289 39.60 30.68 -9.79
N SER A 290 40.22 31.87 -9.70
CA SER A 290 41.61 32.09 -10.16
C SER A 290 42.71 31.57 -9.20
N ARG A 291 42.34 31.05 -8.01
CA ARG A 291 43.29 30.51 -7.02
C ARG A 291 43.36 28.98 -6.99
N ASN A 292 42.51 28.30 -7.76
CA ASN A 292 42.55 26.86 -7.99
C ASN A 292 42.90 26.57 -9.46
#